data_AF-A0A0F9G799-F1
#
_entry.id   AF-A0A0F9G799-F1
#
_cell.length_a   1.000
_cell.length_b   1.000
_cell.length_c   1.000
_cell.angle_alpha   90.00
_cell.angle_beta   90.00
_cell.angle_gamma   90.00
#
_symmetry.space_group_name_H-M   'P 1'
#
loop_
_entity.id
_entity.type
_entity.pdbx_description
1 polymer ?
#
loop_
_entity_poly.entity_id
_entity_poly.type
_entity_poly.pdbx_seq_one_letter_code
_entity_poly.pdbx_strand_id
1 'polypeptide(L)'
;MATRDLFFNFIGDRKSLDRAAEGAGKTFGKLEKRVDKISRKMGQFGKGLTAGVTLPIIAAFKIGFDSLAENEVLLAQTNAVIESMGGAAGKTADEVFDLANEISAMSGLAHENVVEGENMLLTFGNITNQLGEGNDVFDQTTRIMADMSVATGQEMTGSALLLGKALNDPIAGLSALTRVGITFTDAQKDQIKALAESGDVMGAQKIILGELEKQFGGSAAALG
;
A
#
# COMPACT_ATOMS: atom_id res chain seq x y z
N MET A 1 -25.82 -14.77 61.21
CA MET A 1 -24.90 -14.16 60.22
C MET A 1 -25.76 -13.83 59.02
N ALA A 2 -26.17 -12.57 58.84
CA ALA A 2 -27.12 -12.16 57.80
C ALA A 2 -26.35 -11.61 56.59
N THR A 3 -26.49 -12.27 55.44
CA THR A 3 -25.98 -11.82 54.15
C THR A 3 -26.77 -10.60 53.69
N ARG A 4 -26.08 -9.50 53.36
CA ARG A 4 -26.67 -8.30 52.76
C ARG A 4 -26.40 -8.35 51.25
N ASP A 5 -27.45 -8.56 50.47
CA ASP A 5 -27.37 -8.44 49.01
C ASP A 5 -27.28 -6.96 48.60
N LEU A 6 -26.21 -6.61 47.90
CA LEU A 6 -26.00 -5.29 47.30
C LEU A 6 -26.63 -5.27 45.90
N PHE A 7 -27.81 -4.67 45.79
CA PHE A 7 -28.42 -4.36 44.50
C PHE A 7 -27.82 -3.07 43.94
N PHE A 8 -26.99 -3.18 42.90
CA PHE A 8 -26.60 -2.03 42.09
C PHE A 8 -27.76 -1.68 41.15
N ASN A 9 -28.51 -0.62 41.47
CA ASN A 9 -29.58 -0.13 40.62
C ASN A 9 -28.99 0.79 39.54
N PHE A 10 -28.77 0.28 38.34
CA PHE A 10 -28.32 1.07 37.20
C PHE A 10 -29.50 1.90 36.67
N ILE A 11 -29.68 3.11 37.21
CA ILE A 11 -30.65 4.07 36.68
C ILE A 11 -30.04 4.72 35.43
N GLY A 12 -30.05 3.99 34.32
CA GLY A 12 -29.91 4.59 32.98
C GLY A 12 -31.27 5.09 32.53
N ASP A 13 -31.42 6.40 32.31
CA ASP A 13 -32.66 6.97 31.75
C ASP A 13 -32.92 6.32 30.38
N ARG A 14 -34.05 5.61 30.23
CA ARG A 14 -34.45 4.99 28.95
C ARG A 14 -34.37 5.97 27.80
N LYS A 15 -34.64 7.27 28.03
CA LYS A 15 -34.52 8.31 26.98
C LYS A 15 -33.09 8.61 26.55
N SER A 16 -32.09 8.39 27.40
CA SER A 16 -30.68 8.49 27.00
C SER A 16 -30.22 7.26 26.22
N LEU A 17 -30.69 6.07 26.59
CA LEU A 17 -30.42 4.83 25.87
C LEU A 17 -31.10 4.81 24.50
N ASP A 18 -32.36 5.26 24.42
CA ASP A 18 -33.08 5.38 23.16
C ASP A 18 -32.44 6.42 22.24
N ARG A 19 -31.96 7.55 22.77
CA ARG A 19 -31.22 8.56 21.97
C ARG A 19 -29.87 8.04 21.49
N ALA A 20 -29.16 7.27 22.31
CA ALA A 20 -27.91 6.63 21.91
C ALA A 20 -28.16 5.54 20.86
N ALA A 21 -29.21 4.74 21.00
CA ALA A 21 -29.63 3.72 20.04
C ALA A 21 -30.15 4.32 18.73
N GLU A 22 -30.85 5.45 18.77
CA GLU A 22 -31.33 6.17 17.60
C GLU A 22 -30.19 6.90 16.88
N GLY A 23 -29.22 7.43 17.63
CA GLY A 23 -27.97 7.98 17.11
C GLY A 23 -27.12 6.89 16.44
N ALA A 24 -26.97 5.74 17.09
CA ALA A 24 -26.30 4.56 16.53
C ALA A 24 -27.03 4.06 15.28
N GLY A 25 -28.35 3.91 15.32
CA GLY A 25 -29.17 3.48 14.17
C GLY A 25 -29.08 4.44 12.98
N LYS A 26 -28.97 5.75 13.21
CA LYS A 26 -28.73 6.75 12.15
C LYS A 26 -27.33 6.64 11.56
N THR A 27 -26.32 6.32 12.37
CA THR A 27 -24.94 6.11 11.92
C THR A 27 -24.80 4.79 11.16
N PHE A 28 -25.37 3.70 11.68
CA PHE A 28 -25.46 2.40 11.03
C PHE A 28 -26.26 2.47 9.72
N GLY A 29 -27.40 3.18 9.68
CA GLY A 29 -28.16 3.36 8.45
C GLY A 29 -27.45 4.23 7.40
N LYS A 30 -26.55 5.14 7.80
CA LYS A 30 -25.66 5.87 6.88
C LYS A 30 -24.53 4.98 6.37
N LEU A 31 -23.99 4.12 7.22
CA LEU A 31 -22.97 3.13 6.87
C LEU A 31 -23.52 2.10 5.90
N GLU A 32 -24.67 1.51 6.19
CA GLU A 32 -25.40 0.58 5.33
C GLU A 32 -25.64 1.20 3.96
N LYS A 33 -26.17 2.43 3.88
CA LYS A 33 -26.36 3.13 2.58
C LYS A 33 -25.06 3.42 1.82
N ARG A 34 -23.92 3.52 2.51
CA ARG A 34 -22.60 3.68 1.87
C ARG A 34 -22.08 2.32 1.39
N VAL A 35 -22.15 1.29 2.21
CA VAL A 35 -21.81 -0.10 1.88
C VAL A 35 -22.64 -0.59 0.70
N ASP A 36 -23.94 -0.33 0.69
CA ASP A 36 -24.86 -0.75 -0.37
C ASP A 36 -24.57 -0.03 -1.70
N LYS A 37 -24.12 1.23 -1.63
CA LYS A 37 -23.67 2.00 -2.81
C LYS A 37 -22.33 1.49 -3.36
N ILE A 38 -21.42 1.07 -2.47
CA ILE A 38 -20.14 0.44 -2.83
C ILE A 38 -20.39 -0.94 -3.42
N SER A 39 -21.26 -1.75 -2.82
CA SER A 39 -21.59 -3.12 -3.23
C SER A 39 -22.32 -3.14 -4.58
N ARG A 40 -23.25 -2.20 -4.83
CA ARG A 40 -23.89 -2.05 -6.16
C ARG A 40 -22.90 -1.56 -7.23
N LYS A 41 -21.90 -0.74 -6.87
CA LYS A 41 -20.81 -0.38 -7.78
C LYS A 41 -19.87 -1.57 -8.03
N MET A 42 -19.52 -2.36 -7.02
CA MET A 42 -18.74 -3.60 -7.17
C MET A 42 -19.47 -4.65 -8.00
N GLY A 43 -20.78 -4.81 -7.84
CA GLY A 43 -21.60 -5.73 -8.63
C GLY A 43 -21.68 -5.36 -10.12
N GLN A 44 -21.51 -4.08 -10.47
CA GLN A 44 -21.33 -3.64 -11.86
C GLN A 44 -19.87 -3.80 -12.35
N PHE A 45 -18.89 -3.70 -11.45
CA PHE A 45 -17.47 -3.93 -11.74
C PHE A 45 -17.10 -5.42 -11.91
N GLY A 46 -17.86 -6.34 -11.31
CA GLY A 46 -17.65 -7.80 -11.40
C GLY A 46 -17.79 -8.39 -12.81
N LYS A 47 -18.32 -7.64 -13.78
CA LYS A 47 -18.40 -8.06 -15.20
C LYS A 47 -17.25 -7.53 -16.08
N GLY A 48 -16.30 -6.76 -15.53
CA GLY A 48 -15.26 -6.06 -16.32
C GLY A 48 -13.84 -6.14 -15.74
N LEU A 49 -13.55 -7.08 -14.84
CA LEU A 49 -12.27 -7.19 -14.13
C LEU A 49 -11.12 -7.82 -14.95
N THR A 50 -11.27 -8.07 -16.25
CA THR A 50 -10.28 -8.87 -17.01
C THR A 50 -9.10 -8.10 -17.61
N ALA A 51 -8.95 -6.78 -17.44
CA ALA A 51 -7.74 -6.10 -17.93
C ALA A 51 -7.54 -4.72 -17.30
N GLY A 52 -6.91 -4.68 -16.12
CA GLY A 52 -6.23 -3.48 -15.61
C GLY A 52 -7.08 -2.53 -14.75
N VAL A 53 -7.22 -2.83 -13.45
CA VAL A 53 -7.60 -1.81 -12.42
C VAL A 53 -7.05 -2.24 -11.05
N THR A 54 -5.93 -1.67 -10.61
CA THR A 54 -5.35 -1.82 -9.25
C THR A 54 -6.09 -1.04 -8.16
N LEU A 55 -7.24 -0.43 -8.46
CA LEU A 55 -7.88 0.56 -7.57
C LEU A 55 -9.00 0.09 -6.61
N PRO A 56 -9.54 -1.15 -6.60
CA PRO A 56 -10.61 -1.49 -5.64
C PRO A 56 -10.12 -1.84 -4.23
N ILE A 57 -8.83 -2.07 -4.01
CA ILE A 57 -8.29 -2.56 -2.73
C ILE A 57 -8.30 -1.47 -1.64
N ILE A 58 -7.97 -0.22 -1.98
CA ILE A 58 -7.76 0.89 -1.02
C ILE A 58 -9.05 1.25 -0.24
N ALA A 59 -10.23 1.11 -0.85
CA ALA A 59 -11.49 1.56 -0.27
C ALA A 59 -12.06 0.60 0.79
N ALA A 60 -11.70 -0.69 0.74
CA ALA A 60 -12.18 -1.70 1.70
C ALA A 60 -11.48 -1.60 3.07
N PHE A 61 -10.21 -1.17 3.08
CA PHE A 61 -9.39 -1.16 4.30
C PHE A 61 -9.75 -0.09 5.33
N LYS A 62 -10.32 1.05 4.90
CA LYS A 62 -10.57 2.19 5.79
C LYS A 62 -11.79 2.04 6.72
N ILE A 63 -12.64 1.03 6.54
CA ILE A 63 -13.99 1.01 7.13
C ILE A 63 -14.11 0.10 8.39
N GLY A 64 -13.08 -0.66 8.78
CA GLY A 64 -13.28 -1.88 9.58
C GLY A 64 -12.89 -1.95 11.07
N PHE A 65 -12.00 -1.13 11.64
CA PHE A 65 -11.32 -1.54 12.90
C PHE A 65 -11.07 -0.42 13.92
N ASP A 66 -11.98 -0.25 14.90
CA ASP A 66 -11.88 0.73 16.00
C ASP A 66 -11.39 0.12 17.34
N SER A 67 -10.71 -1.05 17.35
CA SER A 67 -10.26 -1.68 18.63
C SER A 67 -8.97 -2.52 18.57
N LEU A 68 -8.21 -2.46 17.49
CA LEU A 68 -6.94 -3.17 17.35
C LEU A 68 -5.77 -2.18 17.49
N ALA A 69 -4.63 -2.64 18.00
CA ALA A 69 -3.41 -1.83 17.97
C ALA A 69 -3.04 -1.50 16.51
N GLU A 70 -2.54 -0.30 16.22
CA GLU A 70 -2.29 0.16 14.83
C GLU A 70 -1.42 -0.84 14.04
N ASN A 71 -0.43 -1.46 14.69
CA ASN A 71 0.41 -2.50 14.08
C ASN A 71 -0.34 -3.81 13.75
N GLU A 72 -1.31 -4.22 14.56
CA GLU A 72 -2.13 -5.41 14.27
C GLU A 72 -3.03 -5.17 13.06
N VAL A 73 -3.55 -3.94 12.93
CA VAL A 73 -4.31 -3.52 11.74
C VAL A 73 -3.43 -3.55 10.50
N LEU A 74 -2.26 -2.92 10.54
CA LEU A 74 -1.34 -2.89 9.40
C LEU A 74 -0.90 -4.30 8.99
N LEU A 75 -0.55 -5.16 9.95
CA LEU A 75 -0.18 -6.55 9.68
C LEU A 75 -1.31 -7.33 9.00
N ALA A 76 -2.55 -7.17 9.47
CA ALA A 76 -3.70 -7.80 8.85
C ALA A 76 -3.94 -7.28 7.42
N GLN A 77 -3.74 -5.98 7.19
CA GLN A 77 -3.85 -5.40 5.85
C GLN A 77 -2.77 -5.93 4.91
N THR A 78 -1.51 -5.99 5.36
CA THR A 78 -0.39 -6.54 4.58
C THR A 78 -0.64 -7.99 4.20
N ASN A 79 -1.05 -8.83 5.16
CA ASN A 79 -1.42 -10.22 4.88
C ASN A 79 -2.56 -10.33 3.85
N ALA A 80 -3.61 -9.52 4.00
CA ALA A 80 -4.74 -9.53 3.06
C ALA A 80 -4.32 -9.11 1.64
N VAL A 81 -3.44 -8.11 1.50
CA VAL A 81 -2.93 -7.71 0.19
C VAL A 81 -2.10 -8.83 -0.43
N ILE A 82 -1.14 -9.39 0.32
CA ILE A 82 -0.29 -10.50 -0.15
C ILE A 82 -1.14 -11.68 -0.62
N GLU A 83 -2.13 -12.09 0.17
CA GLU A 83 -3.05 -13.17 -0.17
C GLU A 83 -3.87 -12.84 -1.43
N SER A 84 -4.45 -11.64 -1.51
CA SER A 84 -5.25 -11.22 -2.66
C SER A 84 -4.47 -11.15 -3.97
N MET A 85 -3.17 -10.87 -3.88
CA MET A 85 -2.24 -10.80 -5.00
C MET A 85 -1.56 -12.15 -5.26
N GLY A 86 -1.94 -13.21 -4.53
CA GLY A 86 -1.41 -14.57 -4.71
C GLY A 86 0.05 -14.72 -4.32
N GLY A 87 0.59 -13.84 -3.47
CA GLY A 87 2.00 -13.85 -3.08
C GLY A 87 2.97 -13.43 -4.19
N ALA A 88 2.49 -12.74 -5.23
CA ALA A 88 3.28 -12.39 -6.41
C ALA A 88 4.60 -11.69 -6.09
N ALA A 89 4.62 -10.79 -5.09
CA ALA A 89 5.80 -10.04 -4.71
C ALA A 89 6.95 -10.90 -4.15
N GLY A 90 6.68 -12.15 -3.76
CA GLY A 90 7.69 -13.03 -3.15
C GLY A 90 8.09 -12.60 -1.74
N LYS A 91 7.16 -11.95 -1.01
CA LYS A 91 7.35 -11.48 0.37
C LYS A 91 6.23 -11.97 1.28
N THR A 92 6.58 -12.25 2.52
CA THR A 92 5.66 -12.44 3.65
C THR A 92 5.39 -11.10 4.34
N ALA A 93 4.34 -11.04 5.17
CA ALA A 93 4.04 -9.81 5.91
C ALA A 93 5.16 -9.45 6.91
N ASP A 94 5.79 -10.43 7.54
CA ASP A 94 6.92 -10.20 8.43
C ASP A 94 8.11 -9.59 7.68
N GLU A 95 8.44 -10.10 6.49
CA GLU A 95 9.53 -9.55 5.66
C GLU A 95 9.25 -8.14 5.12
N VAL A 96 7.98 -7.76 4.99
CA VAL A 96 7.56 -6.39 4.66
C VAL A 96 7.84 -5.49 5.86
N PHE A 97 7.39 -5.89 7.05
CA PHE A 97 7.66 -5.13 8.28
C PHE A 97 9.15 -5.02 8.60
N ASP A 98 9.94 -6.08 8.38
CA ASP A 98 11.39 -6.05 8.59
C ASP A 98 12.07 -5.05 7.65
N LEU A 99 11.65 -4.98 6.39
CA LEU A 99 12.15 -3.98 5.44
C LEU A 99 11.75 -2.56 5.85
N ALA A 100 10.48 -2.35 6.25
CA ALA A 100 10.03 -1.07 6.77
C ALA A 100 10.78 -0.63 8.02
N ASN A 101 11.09 -1.56 8.93
CA ASN A 101 11.91 -1.30 10.12
C ASN A 101 13.32 -0.86 9.73
N GLU A 102 13.95 -1.54 8.78
CA GLU A 102 15.29 -1.19 8.29
C GLU A 102 15.30 0.23 7.70
N ILE A 103 14.33 0.53 6.81
CA ILE A 103 14.22 1.84 6.16
C ILE A 103 13.91 2.93 7.19
N SER A 104 12.97 2.69 8.11
CA SER A 104 12.60 3.64 9.16
C SER A 104 13.80 3.98 10.05
N ALA A 105 14.55 2.96 10.49
CA ALA A 105 15.73 3.14 11.33
C ALA A 105 16.84 3.96 10.65
N MET A 106 16.99 3.84 9.33
CA MET A 106 18.02 4.56 8.57
C MET A 106 17.60 5.95 8.10
N SER A 107 16.30 6.23 8.01
CA SER A 107 15.81 7.46 7.35
C SER A 107 15.06 8.43 8.25
N GLY A 108 14.69 7.99 9.46
CA GLY A 108 13.81 8.76 10.35
C GLY A 108 12.35 8.83 9.86
N LEU A 109 12.00 8.16 8.76
CA LEU A 109 10.61 7.99 8.33
C LEU A 109 9.85 7.12 9.34
N ALA A 110 8.58 7.44 9.59
CA ALA A 110 7.73 6.61 10.45
C ALA A 110 7.52 5.22 9.83
N HIS A 111 7.68 4.16 10.63
CA HIS A 111 7.55 2.77 10.19
C HIS A 111 6.22 2.51 9.49
N GLU A 112 5.13 3.02 10.04
CA GLU A 112 3.76 2.85 9.53
C GLU A 112 3.62 3.44 8.12
N ASN A 113 4.25 4.59 7.86
CA ASN A 113 4.23 5.23 6.53
C ASN A 113 4.98 4.38 5.50
N VAL A 114 6.07 3.71 5.90
CA VAL A 114 6.81 2.82 5.01
C VAL A 114 5.97 1.58 4.69
N VAL A 115 5.37 0.95 5.70
CA VAL A 115 4.47 -0.21 5.52
C VAL A 115 3.28 0.14 4.64
N GLU A 116 2.67 1.32 4.79
CA GLU A 116 1.59 1.77 3.90
C GLU A 116 2.05 1.90 2.44
N GLY A 117 3.27 2.40 2.21
CA GLY A 117 3.90 2.47 0.89
C GLY A 117 4.16 1.08 0.30
N GLU A 118 4.69 0.16 1.10
CA GLU A 118 4.90 -1.24 0.70
C GLU A 118 3.59 -1.95 0.37
N ASN A 119 2.55 -1.76 1.18
CA ASN A 119 1.22 -2.30 0.91
C ASN A 119 0.63 -1.80 -0.42
N MET A 120 0.92 -0.55 -0.79
CA MET A 120 0.59 -0.05 -2.12
C MET A 120 1.42 -0.76 -3.20
N LEU A 121 2.73 -0.91 -3.02
CA LEU A 121 3.60 -1.62 -3.96
C LEU A 121 3.18 -3.07 -4.18
N LEU A 122 2.73 -3.77 -3.13
CA LEU A 122 2.28 -5.16 -3.20
C LEU A 122 1.08 -5.34 -4.16
N THR A 123 0.30 -4.29 -4.42
CA THR A 123 -0.81 -4.35 -5.38
C THR A 123 -0.37 -4.41 -6.85
N PHE A 124 0.91 -4.19 -7.14
CA PHE A 124 1.50 -4.24 -8.47
C PHE A 124 2.16 -5.60 -8.72
N GLY A 125 1.41 -6.53 -9.31
CA GLY A 125 1.79 -7.93 -9.42
C GLY A 125 3.07 -8.24 -10.22
N ASN A 126 3.62 -7.29 -10.98
CA ASN A 126 4.89 -7.46 -11.70
C ASN A 126 6.11 -7.01 -10.90
N ILE A 127 5.95 -6.48 -9.69
CA ILE A 127 7.06 -6.04 -8.83
C ILE A 127 7.34 -7.15 -7.83
N THR A 128 8.36 -7.96 -8.12
CA THR A 128 8.57 -9.25 -7.44
C THR A 128 10.03 -9.47 -7.08
N ASN A 129 10.27 -10.10 -5.94
CA ASN A 129 11.57 -10.68 -5.63
C ASN A 129 11.66 -12.10 -6.21
N GLN A 130 12.80 -12.40 -6.83
CA GLN A 130 13.11 -13.73 -7.36
C GLN A 130 14.48 -14.20 -6.89
N LEU A 131 14.76 -15.49 -7.05
CA LEU A 131 16.06 -16.07 -6.70
C LEU A 131 17.18 -15.46 -7.55
N GLY A 132 18.32 -15.18 -6.93
CA GLY A 132 19.51 -14.65 -7.59
C GLY A 132 19.87 -13.24 -7.12
N GLU A 133 21.15 -12.90 -7.24
CA GLU A 133 21.67 -11.60 -6.83
C GLU A 133 21.05 -10.48 -7.67
N GLY A 134 20.55 -9.44 -6.99
CA GLY A 134 19.92 -8.27 -7.61
C GLY A 134 18.55 -8.53 -8.25
N ASN A 135 17.89 -9.65 -7.94
CA ASN A 135 16.53 -9.97 -8.39
C ASN A 135 15.45 -9.60 -7.35
N ASP A 136 15.81 -8.80 -6.36
CA ASP A 136 15.00 -8.26 -5.28
C ASP A 136 14.31 -6.94 -5.66
N VAL A 137 13.55 -6.95 -6.76
CA VAL A 137 12.94 -5.74 -7.34
C VAL A 137 11.99 -5.05 -6.36
N PHE A 138 11.23 -5.80 -5.56
CA PHE A 138 10.33 -5.21 -4.56
C PHE A 138 11.14 -4.45 -3.51
N ASP A 139 12.16 -5.06 -2.94
CA ASP A 139 12.96 -4.47 -1.87
C ASP A 139 13.73 -3.23 -2.38
N GLN A 140 14.32 -3.32 -3.58
CA GLN A 140 14.95 -2.18 -4.25
C GLN A 140 13.95 -1.04 -4.50
N THR A 141 12.74 -1.37 -4.96
CA THR A 141 11.68 -0.37 -5.20
C THR A 141 11.29 0.34 -3.91
N THR A 142 11.16 -0.38 -2.80
CA THR A 142 10.82 0.22 -1.50
C THR A 142 11.91 1.17 -1.00
N ARG A 143 13.19 0.83 -1.19
CA ARG A 143 14.30 1.73 -0.83
C ARG A 143 14.28 3.01 -1.67
N ILE A 144 14.11 2.87 -2.99
CA ILE A 144 13.98 4.01 -3.91
C ILE A 144 12.74 4.84 -3.63
N MET A 145 11.64 4.21 -3.20
CA MET A 145 10.44 4.90 -2.75
C MET A 145 10.74 5.82 -1.57
N ALA A 146 11.44 5.32 -0.55
CA ALA A 146 11.85 6.10 0.60
C ALA A 146 12.77 7.26 0.22
N ASP A 147 13.80 6.98 -0.58
CA ASP A 147 14.73 7.98 -1.10
C ASP A 147 14.02 9.08 -1.87
N MET A 148 13.11 8.71 -2.79
CA MET A 148 12.35 9.66 -3.60
C MET A 148 11.36 10.47 -2.75
N SER A 149 10.68 9.84 -1.79
CA SER A 149 9.79 10.53 -0.86
C SER A 149 10.53 11.62 -0.08
N VAL A 150 11.70 11.27 0.47
CA VAL A 150 12.55 12.22 1.18
C VAL A 150 13.07 13.34 0.27
N ALA A 151 13.62 12.99 -0.89
CA ALA A 151 14.21 13.96 -1.82
C ALA A 151 13.20 14.97 -2.37
N THR A 152 11.96 14.53 -2.58
CA THR A 152 10.91 15.33 -3.22
C THR A 152 9.90 15.91 -2.23
N GLY A 153 9.97 15.52 -0.94
CA GLY A 153 8.98 15.88 0.08
C GLY A 153 7.60 15.27 -0.18
N GLN A 154 7.54 14.14 -0.89
CA GLN A 154 6.29 13.42 -1.15
C GLN A 154 6.00 12.39 -0.06
N GLU A 155 4.72 12.10 0.12
CA GLU A 155 4.29 10.98 0.96
C GLU A 155 4.68 9.63 0.34
N MET A 156 5.04 8.66 1.20
CA MET A 156 5.44 7.31 0.80
C MET A 156 4.44 6.66 -0.15
N THR A 157 3.14 6.77 0.12
CA THR A 157 2.08 6.22 -0.73
C THR A 157 2.00 6.86 -2.12
N GLY A 158 2.35 8.14 -2.24
CA GLY A 158 2.43 8.85 -3.52
C GLY A 158 3.61 8.36 -4.37
N SER A 159 4.78 8.23 -3.73
CA SER A 159 5.96 7.63 -4.34
C SER A 159 5.73 6.17 -4.74
N ALA A 160 5.09 5.38 -3.89
CA ALA A 160 4.69 4.00 -4.16
C ALA A 160 3.80 3.89 -5.40
N LEU A 161 2.78 4.74 -5.53
CA LEU A 161 1.87 4.73 -6.67
C LEU A 161 2.58 5.05 -7.99
N LEU A 162 3.52 5.99 -7.95
CA LEU A 162 4.31 6.39 -9.11
C LEU A 162 5.24 5.25 -9.55
N LEU A 163 6.07 4.74 -8.63
CA LEU A 163 7.02 3.66 -8.89
C LEU A 163 6.31 2.37 -9.25
N GLY A 164 5.24 2.05 -8.53
CA GLY A 164 4.38 0.91 -8.76
C GLY A 164 3.86 0.86 -10.19
N LYS A 165 3.26 1.95 -10.68
CA LYS A 165 2.82 2.04 -12.07
C LYS A 165 3.98 1.95 -13.06
N ALA A 166 5.08 2.62 -12.75
CA ALA A 166 6.21 2.70 -13.67
C ALA A 166 6.91 1.36 -13.87
N LEU A 167 7.03 0.55 -12.82
CA LEU A 167 7.69 -0.75 -12.85
C LEU A 167 6.73 -1.87 -13.24
N ASN A 168 5.43 -1.72 -12.96
CA ASN A 168 4.43 -2.71 -13.37
C ASN A 168 4.23 -2.75 -14.89
N ASP A 169 4.33 -1.59 -15.56
CA ASP A 169 4.39 -1.47 -17.02
C ASP A 169 5.55 -0.52 -17.38
N PRO A 170 6.77 -1.07 -17.64
CA PRO A 170 7.95 -0.26 -17.93
C PRO A 170 7.81 0.66 -19.14
N ILE A 171 7.02 0.28 -20.15
CA ILE A 171 6.86 1.07 -21.38
C ILE A 171 5.95 2.27 -21.11
N ALA A 172 4.77 2.06 -20.51
CA ALA A 172 3.88 3.15 -20.14
C ALA A 172 4.49 4.00 -19.01
N GLY A 173 5.26 3.36 -18.12
CA GLY A 173 5.88 3.92 -16.94
C GLY A 173 6.87 5.05 -17.20
N LEU A 174 7.67 4.93 -18.26
CA LEU A 174 8.64 5.96 -18.67
C LEU A 174 7.99 7.34 -18.82
N SER A 175 6.77 7.39 -19.37
CA SER A 175 6.03 8.65 -19.54
C SER A 175 5.58 9.24 -18.21
N ALA A 176 5.24 8.41 -17.23
CA ALA A 176 4.85 8.87 -15.89
C ALA A 176 6.06 9.43 -15.13
N LEU A 177 7.20 8.75 -15.19
CA LEU A 177 8.45 9.21 -14.57
C LEU A 177 8.95 10.51 -15.20
N THR A 178 8.88 10.64 -16.52
CA THR A 178 9.25 11.89 -17.22
C THR A 178 8.41 13.08 -16.76
N ARG A 179 7.10 12.89 -16.51
CA ARG A 179 6.21 13.97 -16.06
C ARG A 179 6.55 14.52 -14.69
N VAL A 180 7.24 13.74 -13.86
CA VAL A 180 7.69 14.17 -12.53
C VAL A 180 9.16 14.58 -12.51
N GLY A 181 9.78 14.75 -13.70
CA GLY A 181 11.13 15.29 -13.85
C GLY A 181 12.24 14.26 -13.99
N ILE A 182 11.92 12.96 -13.95
CA ILE A 182 12.92 11.89 -14.09
C ILE A 182 13.22 11.70 -15.57
N THR A 183 14.46 11.97 -15.95
CA THR A 183 14.86 11.94 -17.36
C THR A 183 15.70 10.71 -17.66
N PHE A 184 15.29 9.96 -18.68
CA PHE A 184 16.05 8.84 -19.24
C PHE A 184 16.72 9.27 -20.55
N THR A 185 17.92 8.73 -20.81
CA THR A 185 18.55 8.84 -22.13
C THR A 185 17.75 8.05 -23.17
N ASP A 186 17.87 8.42 -24.44
CA ASP A 186 17.17 7.69 -25.51
C ASP A 186 17.65 6.23 -25.61
N ALA A 187 18.94 5.98 -25.37
CA ALA A 187 19.48 4.63 -25.29
C ALA A 187 18.85 3.78 -24.18
N GLN A 188 18.65 4.35 -22.98
CA GLN A 188 17.96 3.66 -21.89
C GLN A 188 16.49 3.38 -22.23
N LYS A 189 15.78 4.34 -22.83
CA LYS A 189 14.37 4.14 -23.25
C LYS A 189 14.25 3.02 -24.27
N ASP A 190 15.12 3.00 -25.27
CA ASP A 190 15.15 1.97 -26.30
C ASP A 190 15.45 0.59 -25.70
N GLN A 191 16.39 0.53 -24.75
CA GLN A 191 16.73 -0.70 -24.05
C GLN A 191 15.58 -1.21 -23.17
N ILE A 192 14.95 -0.33 -22.38
CA ILE A 192 13.77 -0.66 -21.55
C ILE A 192 12.65 -1.21 -22.42
N LYS A 193 12.39 -0.56 -23.56
CA LYS A 193 11.34 -0.98 -24.49
C LYS A 193 11.66 -2.34 -25.10
N ALA A 194 12.88 -2.55 -25.60
CA ALA A 194 13.29 -3.83 -26.17
C ALA A 194 13.18 -4.98 -25.17
N LEU A 195 13.61 -4.77 -23.92
CA LEU A 195 13.51 -5.77 -22.85
C LEU A 195 12.05 -6.09 -22.52
N ALA A 196 11.23 -5.07 -22.29
CA ALA A 196 9.81 -5.25 -21.99
C ALA A 196 9.04 -5.94 -23.14
N GLU A 197 9.29 -5.56 -24.41
CA GLU A 197 8.68 -6.18 -25.59
C GLU A 197 9.12 -7.64 -25.79
N SER A 198 10.35 -7.99 -25.36
CA SER A 198 10.85 -9.36 -25.38
C SER A 198 10.35 -10.24 -24.21
N GLY A 199 9.63 -9.66 -23.26
CA GLY A 199 9.15 -10.33 -22.05
C GLY A 199 10.12 -10.30 -20.87
N ASP A 200 11.31 -9.69 -21.02
CA ASP A 200 12.25 -9.44 -19.93
C ASP A 200 11.85 -8.17 -19.15
N VAL A 201 10.72 -8.27 -18.45
CA VAL A 201 10.18 -7.16 -17.64
C VAL A 201 11.15 -6.80 -16.51
N MET A 202 11.80 -7.79 -15.89
CA MET A 202 12.74 -7.54 -14.80
C MET A 202 13.98 -6.78 -15.28
N GLY A 203 14.55 -7.16 -16.43
CA GLY A 203 15.65 -6.41 -17.04
C GLY A 203 15.28 -4.95 -17.27
N ALA A 204 14.07 -4.68 -17.75
CA ALA A 204 13.56 -3.32 -17.91
C ALA A 204 13.42 -2.57 -16.57
N GLN A 205 12.87 -3.23 -15.54
CA GLN A 205 12.73 -2.67 -14.19
C GLN A 205 14.09 -2.31 -13.58
N LYS A 206 15.12 -3.14 -13.75
CA LYS A 206 16.47 -2.88 -13.24
C LYS A 206 17.09 -1.62 -13.84
N ILE A 207 16.88 -1.37 -15.14
CA ILE A 207 17.37 -0.13 -15.78
C ILE A 207 16.64 1.08 -15.20
N ILE A 208 15.33 0.98 -15.00
CA ILE A 208 14.54 2.04 -14.37
C ILE A 208 15.04 2.32 -12.96
N LEU A 209 15.16 1.29 -12.13
CA LEU A 209 15.63 1.39 -10.76
C LEU A 209 17.04 1.97 -10.67
N GLY A 210 17.96 1.56 -11.53
CA GLY A 210 19.32 2.11 -11.55
C GLY A 210 19.38 3.61 -11.90
N GLU A 211 18.50 4.10 -12.77
CA GLU A 211 18.43 5.54 -13.05
C GLU A 211 17.82 6.31 -11.87
N LEU A 212 16.82 5.74 -11.20
CA LEU A 212 16.22 6.33 -10.00
C LEU A 212 17.21 6.37 -8.83
N GLU A 213 17.96 5.30 -8.63
CA GLU A 213 19.02 5.22 -7.62
C GLU A 213 20.09 6.29 -7.86
N LYS A 214 20.47 6.52 -9.11
CA LYS A 214 21.41 7.59 -9.45
C LYS A 214 20.87 8.99 -9.12
N GLN A 215 19.55 9.20 -9.22
CA GLN A 215 18.94 10.52 -9.00
C GLN A 215 18.56 10.78 -7.55
N PHE A 216 18.11 9.76 -6.82
CA PHE A 216 17.55 9.90 -5.47
C PHE A 216 18.28 9.08 -4.41
N GLY A 217 19.09 8.11 -4.81
CA GLY A 217 19.73 7.15 -3.92
C GLY A 217 20.44 7.79 -2.74
N GLY A 218 20.18 7.27 -1.54
CA GLY A 218 20.81 7.74 -0.30
C GLY A 218 20.17 9.00 0.30
N SER A 219 19.13 9.57 -0.32
CA SER A 219 18.41 10.72 0.23
C SER A 219 17.76 10.37 1.58
N ALA A 220 17.19 9.19 1.70
CA ALA A 220 16.59 8.73 2.95
C ALA A 220 17.64 8.54 4.03
N ALA A 221 18.76 7.88 3.72
CA ALA A 221 19.87 7.69 4.66
C ALA A 221 20.51 9.01 5.11
N ALA A 222 20.44 10.09 4.32
CA ALA A 222 21.00 11.39 4.68
C ALA A 222 20.19 12.15 5.75
N LEU A 223 18.94 11.76 6.02
CA LEU A 223 18.12 12.32 7.09
C LEU A 223 18.35 11.66 8.46
N GLY A 224 18.90 10.44 8.49
CA GLY A 224 19.08 9.59 9.68
C GLY A 224 20.47 9.62 10.28
#